data_AF-A0AA40LQU6-F1
#
_entry.id   AF-A0AA40LQU6-F1
#
_cell.length_a   1.000
_cell.length_b   1.000
_cell.length_c   1.000
_cell.angle_alpha   90.00
_cell.angle_beta   90.00
_cell.angle_gamma   90.00
#
_symmetry.space_group_name_H-M   'P 1'
#
loop_
_entity.id
_entity.type
_entity.pdbx_description
1 polymer ?
#
loop_
_entity_poly.entity_id
_entity_poly.type
_entity_poly.pdbx_seq_one_letter_code
_entity_poly.pdbx_strand_id
1 'polypeptide(L)'
;MYNNVRWLSRGKLLERFVECFEEIKIFLDDKDLGNFPQLNDDKWVNTLMFFTDLSVHINELNLKLQGFGKSIDVMFGYIKAFESKVKIFKRDAETKTYKYFPRVTKYFEKASAAVQNEMELLHMKYQHVLDSLLDQFSDRFSQFRSLEQTMKIIKFPDVVVYSTLE
;
A
#
# COMPACT_ATOMS: atom_id res chain seq x y z
N MET A 1 25.79 7.03 -1.26
CA MET A 1 25.01 6.08 -0.43
C MET A 1 23.79 5.63 -1.22
N TYR A 2 23.87 4.50 -1.92
CA TYR A 2 22.68 3.82 -2.46
C TYR A 2 22.20 2.88 -1.38
N ASN A 3 21.07 3.21 -0.73
CA ASN A 3 20.45 2.30 0.23
C ASN A 3 19.91 1.08 -0.55
N ASN A 4 20.20 -0.14 -0.08
CA ASN A 4 19.82 -1.42 -0.69
C ASN A 4 18.29 -1.69 -0.72
N VAL A 5 17.48 -0.65 -0.53
CA VAL A 5 16.03 -0.70 -0.52
C VAL A 5 15.48 0.34 -1.50
N ARG A 6 15.80 0.13 -2.77
CA ARG A 6 15.46 0.99 -3.91
C ARG A 6 13.98 1.37 -4.01
N TRP A 7 13.11 0.57 -3.44
CA TRP A 7 11.67 0.82 -3.47
C TRP A 7 11.20 1.77 -2.36
N LEU A 8 11.85 1.84 -1.19
CA LEU A 8 11.55 2.87 -0.17
C LEU A 8 11.84 4.26 -0.74
N SER A 9 12.96 4.42 -1.44
CA SER A 9 13.30 5.69 -2.10
C SER A 9 12.30 6.05 -3.20
N ARG A 10 11.73 5.05 -3.89
CA ARG A 10 10.69 5.29 -4.91
C ARG A 10 9.35 5.69 -4.28
N GLY A 11 8.93 5.04 -3.20
CA GLY A 11 7.72 5.41 -2.45
C GLY A 11 7.84 6.82 -1.85
N LYS A 12 9.00 7.15 -1.27
CA LYS A 12 9.28 8.50 -0.74
C LYS A 12 9.35 9.56 -1.83
N LEU A 13 9.94 9.24 -2.99
CA LEU A 13 9.92 10.13 -4.15
C LEU A 13 8.49 10.39 -4.62
N LEU A 14 7.67 9.34 -4.72
CA LEU A 14 6.27 9.45 -5.12
C LEU A 14 5.47 10.31 -4.14
N GLU A 15 5.63 10.09 -2.84
CA GLU A 15 5.04 10.92 -1.80
C GLU A 15 5.42 12.39 -1.96
N ARG A 16 6.71 12.67 -2.17
CA ARG A 16 7.19 14.05 -2.36
C ARG A 16 6.69 14.70 -3.64
N PHE A 17 6.59 13.92 -4.72
CA PHE A 17 6.02 14.36 -5.99
C PHE A 17 4.57 14.79 -5.81
N VAL A 18 3.77 13.99 -5.09
CA VAL A 18 2.36 14.33 -4.81
C VAL A 18 2.22 15.52 -3.86
N GLU A 19 3.10 15.67 -2.88
CA GLU A 19 3.13 16.85 -2.00
C GLU A 19 3.36 18.15 -2.77
N CYS A 20 4.14 18.11 -3.85
CA CYS A 20 4.47 19.28 -4.67
C CYS A 20 3.66 19.31 -5.98
N PHE A 21 2.55 18.55 -6.07
CA PHE A 21 1.89 18.28 -7.34
C PHE A 21 1.40 19.55 -8.04
N GLU A 22 0.79 20.46 -7.27
CA GLU A 22 0.28 21.73 -7.82
C GLU A 22 1.42 22.69 -8.20
N GLU A 23 2.48 22.75 -7.38
CA GLU A 23 3.67 23.55 -7.67
C GLU A 23 4.39 23.05 -8.92
N ILE A 24 4.40 21.73 -9.15
CA ILE A 24 4.95 21.13 -10.37
C ILE A 24 4.11 21.55 -11.58
N LYS A 25 2.77 21.54 -11.49
CA LYS A 25 1.90 22.01 -12.58
C LYS A 25 2.20 23.47 -12.93
N ILE A 26 2.21 24.36 -11.93
CA ILE A 26 2.53 25.78 -12.10
C ILE A 26 3.91 25.96 -12.75
N PHE A 27 4.92 25.25 -12.25
CA PHE A 27 6.28 25.34 -12.78
C PHE A 27 6.39 24.90 -14.25
N LEU A 28 5.67 23.83 -14.63
CA LEU A 28 5.70 23.33 -16.00
C LEU A 28 5.03 24.30 -16.98
N ASP A 29 3.92 24.91 -16.56
CA ASP A 29 3.23 25.94 -17.33
C ASP A 29 4.10 27.20 -17.47
N ASP A 30 4.71 27.68 -16.38
CA ASP A 30 5.59 28.86 -16.37
C ASP A 30 6.84 28.71 -17.25
N LYS A 31 7.31 27.47 -17.43
CA LYS A 31 8.52 27.16 -18.21
C LYS A 31 8.22 26.70 -19.63
N ASP A 32 6.95 26.61 -20.02
CA ASP A 32 6.52 26.08 -21.32
C ASP A 32 7.18 24.73 -21.65
N LEU A 33 7.32 23.86 -20.63
CA LEU A 33 8.07 22.59 -20.74
C LEU A 33 7.26 21.45 -21.38
N GLY A 34 6.22 21.79 -22.14
CA GLY A 34 5.37 20.86 -22.87
C GLY A 34 4.06 20.51 -22.17
N ASN A 35 3.16 19.89 -22.93
CA ASN A 35 1.84 19.49 -22.46
C ASN A 35 1.89 18.08 -21.85
N PHE A 36 1.62 17.97 -20.55
CA PHE A 36 1.47 16.71 -19.84
C PHE A 36 -0.02 16.44 -19.59
N PRO A 37 -0.75 15.81 -20.53
CA PRO A 37 -2.20 15.64 -20.41
C PRO A 37 -2.60 14.89 -19.14
N GLN A 38 -1.74 13.99 -18.64
CA GLN A 38 -1.96 13.24 -17.41
C GLN A 38 -2.13 14.15 -16.18
N LEU A 39 -1.48 15.30 -16.13
CA LEU A 39 -1.57 16.23 -14.99
C LEU A 39 -2.93 16.94 -14.90
N ASN A 40 -3.71 16.86 -15.98
CA ASN A 40 -5.06 17.42 -16.09
C ASN A 40 -6.14 16.33 -16.26
N ASP A 41 -5.74 15.05 -16.26
CA ASP A 41 -6.66 13.90 -16.30
C ASP A 41 -7.02 13.49 -14.87
N ASP A 42 -8.25 13.80 -14.46
CA ASP A 42 -8.76 13.50 -13.11
C ASP A 42 -8.64 12.03 -12.74
N LYS A 43 -8.84 11.13 -13.70
CA LYS A 43 -8.73 9.68 -13.47
C LYS A 43 -7.29 9.28 -13.20
N TRP A 44 -6.36 9.86 -13.94
CA TRP A 44 -4.94 9.63 -13.75
C TRP A 44 -4.48 10.19 -12.40
N VAL A 45 -4.84 11.43 -12.07
CA VAL A 45 -4.45 12.06 -10.81
C VAL A 45 -5.05 11.34 -9.61
N ASN A 46 -6.32 10.94 -9.67
CA ASN A 46 -6.92 10.15 -8.59
C ASN A 46 -6.21 8.79 -8.41
N THR A 47 -5.85 8.14 -9.52
CA THR A 47 -5.05 6.90 -9.48
C THR A 47 -3.68 7.13 -8.84
N LEU A 48 -3.03 8.25 -9.14
CA LEU A 48 -1.77 8.66 -8.51
C LEU A 48 -1.93 8.82 -6.99
N MET A 49 -2.99 9.48 -6.52
CA MET A 49 -3.28 9.65 -5.09
C MET A 49 -3.43 8.29 -4.39
N PHE A 50 -4.20 7.38 -4.98
CA PHE A 50 -4.43 6.04 -4.44
C PHE A 50 -3.13 5.24 -4.30
N PHE A 51 -2.32 5.18 -5.36
CA PHE A 51 -1.05 4.44 -5.32
C PHE A 51 -0.03 5.09 -4.39
N THR A 52 -0.08 6.40 -4.22
CA THR A 52 0.78 7.10 -3.27
C THR A 52 0.44 6.70 -1.84
N ASP A 53 -0.83 6.77 -1.44
CA ASP A 53 -1.27 6.33 -0.12
C ASP A 53 -1.00 4.84 0.12
N LEU A 54 -1.27 3.98 -0.87
CA LEU A 54 -0.95 2.55 -0.78
C LEU A 54 0.56 2.32 -0.59
N SER A 55 1.40 3.06 -1.32
CA SER A 55 2.85 2.95 -1.22
C SER A 55 3.36 3.35 0.16
N VAL A 56 2.74 4.34 0.82
CA VAL A 56 3.06 4.72 2.20
C VAL A 56 2.79 3.56 3.16
N HIS A 57 1.62 2.91 3.06
CA HIS A 57 1.30 1.74 3.88
C HIS A 57 2.28 0.57 3.67
N ILE A 58 2.65 0.29 2.42
CA ILE A 58 3.63 -0.76 2.10
C ILE A 58 5.02 -0.38 2.66
N ASN A 59 5.41 0.89 2.53
CA ASN A 59 6.66 1.43 3.06
C ASN A 59 6.76 1.28 4.59
N GLU A 60 5.66 1.53 5.32
CA GLU A 60 5.60 1.29 6.77
C GLU A 60 5.89 -0.17 7.14
N LEU A 61 5.26 -1.13 6.44
CA LEU A 61 5.52 -2.55 6.67
C LEU A 61 7.00 -2.85 6.47
N ASN A 62 7.60 -2.36 5.40
CA ASN A 62 8.98 -2.68 5.09
C ASN A 62 9.98 -2.07 6.06
N LEU A 63 9.73 -0.87 6.58
CA LEU A 63 10.52 -0.33 7.67
C LEU A 63 10.44 -1.22 8.91
N LYS A 64 9.27 -1.82 9.20
CA LYS A 64 9.13 -2.80 10.29
C LYS A 64 9.84 -4.12 10.02
N LEU A 65 9.95 -4.54 8.77
CA LEU A 65 10.66 -5.77 8.39
C LEU A 65 12.18 -5.59 8.39
N GLN A 66 12.68 -4.35 8.29
CA GLN A 66 14.11 -4.06 8.26
C GLN A 66 14.74 -3.94 9.63
N GLY A 67 16.08 -4.04 9.66
CA GLY A 67 16.89 -3.85 10.86
C GLY A 67 17.16 -5.16 11.60
N PHE A 68 18.22 -5.14 12.39
CA PHE A 68 18.67 -6.30 13.15
C PHE A 68 17.75 -6.60 14.36
N GLY A 69 17.85 -7.81 14.92
CA GLY A 69 17.19 -8.19 16.17
C GLY A 69 15.72 -8.60 16.04
N LYS A 70 15.23 -8.86 14.81
CA LYS A 70 13.87 -9.35 14.58
C LYS A 70 13.90 -10.84 14.26
N SER A 71 13.19 -11.63 15.05
CA SER A 71 12.98 -13.04 14.76
C SER A 71 11.97 -13.22 13.63
N ILE A 72 12.03 -14.38 12.97
CA ILE A 72 11.19 -14.72 11.81
C ILE A 72 9.69 -14.66 12.15
N ASP A 73 9.31 -15.07 13.35
CA ASP A 73 7.94 -15.04 13.86
C ASP A 73 7.42 -13.61 14.08
N VAL A 74 8.28 -12.67 14.50
CA VAL A 74 7.93 -11.26 14.69
C VAL A 74 7.71 -10.62 13.32
N MET A 75 8.63 -10.86 12.38
CA MET A 75 8.51 -10.38 11.00
C MET A 75 7.26 -10.92 10.33
N PHE A 76 6.98 -12.22 10.50
CA PHE A 76 5.77 -12.83 9.96
C PHE A 76 4.50 -12.30 10.63
N GLY A 77 4.56 -11.98 11.92
CA GLY A 77 3.50 -11.24 12.63
C GLY A 77 3.19 -9.89 11.98
N TYR A 78 4.21 -9.11 11.59
CA TYR A 78 4.00 -7.84 10.88
C TYR A 78 3.35 -8.02 9.51
N ILE A 79 3.73 -9.07 8.77
CA ILE A 79 3.12 -9.41 7.48
C ILE A 79 1.63 -9.74 7.66
N LYS A 80 1.29 -10.62 8.60
CA LYS A 80 -0.12 -10.97 8.89
C LYS A 80 -0.94 -9.75 9.33
N ALA A 81 -0.36 -8.91 10.18
CA ALA A 81 -1.02 -7.66 10.60
C ALA A 81 -1.25 -6.71 9.41
N PHE A 82 -0.32 -6.65 8.45
CA PHE A 82 -0.49 -5.86 7.24
C PHE A 82 -1.59 -6.43 6.33
N GLU A 83 -1.66 -7.76 6.14
CA GLU A 83 -2.77 -8.39 5.41
C GLU A 83 -4.13 -8.09 6.06
N SER A 84 -4.20 -8.10 7.40
CA SER A 84 -5.39 -7.65 8.12
C SER A 84 -5.72 -6.18 7.85
N LYS A 85 -4.72 -5.29 7.79
CA LYS A 85 -4.92 -3.88 7.38
C LYS A 85 -5.46 -3.78 5.94
N VAL A 86 -4.91 -4.53 4.98
CA VAL A 86 -5.38 -4.50 3.59
C VAL A 86 -6.84 -4.98 3.48
N LYS A 87 -7.25 -5.98 4.27
CA LYS A 87 -8.67 -6.37 4.36
C LYS A 87 -9.56 -5.24 4.89
N ILE A 88 -9.08 -4.45 5.85
CA ILE A 88 -9.78 -3.27 6.36
C ILE A 88 -9.85 -2.19 5.27
N PHE A 89 -8.76 -1.94 4.55
CA PHE A 89 -8.70 -1.01 3.42
C PHE A 89 -9.70 -1.38 2.33
N LYS A 90 -9.84 -2.67 2.02
CA LYS A 90 -10.82 -3.15 1.05
C LYS A 90 -12.25 -2.82 1.50
N ARG A 91 -12.61 -3.14 2.73
CA ARG A 91 -13.95 -2.85 3.27
C ARG A 91 -14.26 -1.34 3.30
N ASP A 92 -13.25 -0.54 3.62
CA ASP A 92 -13.32 0.93 3.59
C ASP A 92 -13.46 1.46 2.15
N ALA A 93 -12.86 0.81 1.16
CA ALA A 93 -13.04 1.12 -0.27
C ALA A 93 -14.41 0.65 -0.82
N GLU A 94 -14.96 -0.46 -0.33
CA GLU A 94 -16.32 -0.95 -0.65
C GLU A 94 -17.39 0.03 -0.17
N THR A 95 -17.18 0.64 1.00
CA THR A 95 -18.04 1.68 1.57
C THR A 95 -17.73 3.08 1.03
N LYS A 96 -16.74 3.20 0.12
CA LYS A 96 -16.29 4.44 -0.53
C LYS A 96 -15.85 5.54 0.47
N THR A 97 -15.48 5.17 1.70
CA THR A 97 -15.07 6.14 2.73
C THR A 97 -13.58 6.50 2.62
N TYR A 98 -12.74 5.57 2.19
CA TYR A 98 -11.30 5.79 1.97
C TYR A 98 -10.57 6.43 3.17
N LYS A 99 -11.01 6.14 4.40
CA LYS A 99 -10.45 6.69 5.65
C LYS A 99 -8.93 6.53 5.75
N TYR A 100 -8.37 5.46 5.21
CA TYR A 100 -6.94 5.18 5.24
C TYR A 100 -6.17 5.69 4.02
N PHE A 101 -6.86 6.37 3.11
CA PHE A 101 -6.30 6.94 1.87
C PHE A 101 -6.61 8.45 1.83
N PRO A 102 -5.95 9.25 2.69
CA PRO A 102 -6.29 10.66 2.86
C PRO A 102 -6.10 11.50 1.60
N ARG A 103 -5.18 11.13 0.69
CA ARG A 103 -4.98 11.84 -0.58
C ARG A 103 -6.14 11.56 -1.53
N VAL A 104 -6.63 10.31 -1.52
CA VAL A 104 -7.83 9.92 -2.28
C VAL A 104 -9.07 10.65 -1.76
N THR A 105 -9.29 10.67 -0.45
CA THR A 105 -10.43 11.40 0.18
C THR A 105 -10.40 12.87 -0.20
N LYS A 106 -9.25 13.55 -0.01
CA LYS A 106 -9.10 14.97 -0.36
C LYS A 106 -9.33 15.24 -1.85
N TYR A 107 -8.93 14.32 -2.72
CA TYR A 107 -9.16 14.48 -4.16
C TYR A 107 -10.65 14.32 -4.50
N PHE A 108 -11.32 13.34 -3.91
CA PHE A 108 -12.76 13.14 -4.11
C PHE A 108 -13.60 14.29 -3.57
N GLU A 109 -13.20 14.93 -2.46
CA GLU A 109 -13.86 16.13 -1.94
C GLU A 109 -13.76 17.33 -2.91
N LYS A 110 -12.70 17.40 -3.73
CA LYS A 110 -12.49 18.46 -4.73
C LYS A 110 -13.10 18.15 -6.10
N ALA A 111 -13.45 16.89 -6.37
CA ALA A 111 -13.93 16.46 -7.67
C ALA A 111 -15.33 17.03 -7.98
N SER A 112 -15.56 17.46 -9.21
CA SER A 112 -16.87 17.98 -9.63
C SER A 112 -17.90 16.85 -9.84
N ALA A 113 -19.19 17.19 -9.79
CA ALA A 113 -20.27 16.22 -10.03
C ALA A 113 -20.23 15.56 -11.42
N ALA A 114 -19.55 16.17 -12.39
CA ALA A 114 -19.40 15.63 -13.75
C ALA A 114 -18.52 14.35 -13.81
N VAL A 115 -17.73 14.07 -12.77
CA VAL A 115 -16.76 12.96 -12.74
C VAL A 115 -17.36 11.68 -12.10
N GLN A 116 -18.59 11.72 -11.60
CA GLN A 116 -19.20 10.62 -10.82
C GLN A 116 -19.22 9.27 -11.54
N ASN A 117 -19.49 9.23 -12.86
CA ASN A 117 -19.50 7.97 -13.62
C ASN A 117 -18.09 7.37 -13.78
N GLU A 118 -17.06 8.21 -13.89
CA GLU A 118 -15.67 7.76 -14.00
C GLU A 118 -15.11 7.30 -12.64
N MET A 119 -15.64 7.85 -11.55
CA MET A 119 -15.30 7.46 -10.18
C MET A 119 -15.71 6.01 -9.88
N GLU A 120 -16.84 5.53 -10.40
CA GLU A 120 -17.28 4.15 -10.15
C GLU A 120 -16.28 3.12 -10.69
N LEU A 121 -15.74 3.35 -11.89
CA LEU A 121 -14.71 2.49 -12.49
C LEU A 121 -13.42 2.52 -11.67
N LEU A 122 -13.05 3.68 -11.12
CA LEU A 122 -11.89 3.80 -10.23
C LEU A 122 -12.08 3.05 -8.92
N HIS A 123 -13.27 3.15 -8.30
CA HIS A 123 -13.59 2.42 -7.07
C HIS A 123 -13.42 0.91 -7.27
N MET A 124 -13.98 0.35 -8.35
CA MET A 124 -13.82 -1.06 -8.70
C MET A 124 -12.35 -1.42 -8.93
N LYS A 125 -11.59 -0.58 -9.63
CA LYS A 125 -10.15 -0.79 -9.86
C LYS A 125 -9.36 -0.84 -8.55
N TYR A 126 -9.66 0.05 -7.61
CA TYR A 126 -8.97 0.09 -6.31
C TYR A 126 -9.27 -1.14 -5.45
N GLN A 127 -10.52 -1.58 -5.43
CA GLN A 127 -10.90 -2.82 -4.75
C GLN A 127 -10.14 -4.03 -5.36
N HIS A 128 -10.09 -4.13 -6.70
CA HIS A 128 -9.34 -5.19 -7.38
C HIS A 128 -7.84 -5.13 -7.07
N VAL A 129 -7.24 -3.93 -6.98
CA VAL A 129 -5.82 -3.80 -6.58
C VAL A 129 -5.60 -4.31 -5.17
N LEU A 130 -6.50 -4.02 -4.23
CA LEU A 130 -6.40 -4.50 -2.85
C LEU A 130 -6.59 -6.02 -2.75
N ASP A 131 -7.48 -6.60 -3.56
CA ASP A 131 -7.62 -8.05 -3.68
C ASP A 131 -6.35 -8.71 -4.23
N SER A 132 -5.85 -8.20 -5.35
CA SER A 132 -4.61 -8.72 -5.94
C SER A 132 -3.42 -8.57 -4.98
N LEU A 133 -3.38 -7.50 -4.18
CA LEU A 133 -2.35 -7.33 -3.15
C LEU A 133 -2.44 -8.41 -2.06
N LEU A 134 -3.65 -8.77 -1.62
CA LEU A 134 -3.85 -9.85 -0.66
C LEU A 134 -3.41 -11.19 -1.23
N ASP A 135 -3.78 -11.50 -2.46
CA ASP A 135 -3.41 -12.75 -3.13
C ASP A 135 -1.89 -12.85 -3.26
N GLN A 136 -1.23 -11.79 -3.74
CA GLN A 136 0.22 -11.75 -3.86
C GLN A 136 0.94 -11.91 -2.53
N PHE A 137 0.41 -11.34 -1.43
CA PHE A 137 0.98 -11.51 -0.11
C PHE A 137 0.79 -12.94 0.40
N SER A 138 -0.41 -13.51 0.21
CA SER A 138 -0.72 -14.89 0.56
C SER A 138 0.24 -15.86 -0.13
N ASP A 139 0.42 -15.71 -1.45
CA ASP A 139 1.28 -16.56 -2.26
C ASP A 139 2.75 -16.39 -1.88
N ARG A 140 3.22 -15.14 -1.79
CA ARG A 140 4.62 -14.81 -1.47
C ARG A 140 5.04 -15.35 -0.11
N PHE A 141 4.14 -15.35 0.87
CA PHE A 141 4.44 -15.76 2.25
C PHE A 141 3.77 -17.09 2.64
N SER A 142 3.39 -17.91 1.66
CA SER A 142 2.80 -19.23 1.85
C SER A 142 3.72 -20.17 2.64
N GLN A 143 5.02 -20.17 2.35
CA GLN A 143 6.02 -20.98 3.06
C GLN A 143 6.15 -20.62 4.54
N PHE A 144 5.95 -19.35 4.91
CA PHE A 144 5.99 -18.96 6.33
C PHE A 144 4.75 -19.43 7.10
N ARG A 145 3.63 -19.65 6.40
CA ARG A 145 2.41 -20.24 6.99
C ARG A 145 2.61 -21.72 7.29
N SER A 146 3.24 -22.47 6.40
CA SER A 146 3.53 -23.89 6.67
C SER A 146 4.50 -24.07 7.84
N LEU A 147 5.39 -23.10 8.06
CA LEU A 147 6.34 -23.09 9.17
C LEU A 147 5.77 -22.55 10.50
N GLU A 148 4.50 -22.15 10.56
CA GLU A 148 3.95 -21.46 11.73
C GLU A 148 3.98 -22.34 12.99
N GLN A 149 3.75 -23.65 12.86
CA GLN A 149 3.86 -24.58 14.00
C GLN A 149 5.29 -24.70 14.50
N THR A 150 6.28 -24.80 13.59
CA THR A 150 7.70 -24.80 13.95
C THR A 150 8.10 -23.52 14.69
N MET A 151 7.60 -22.36 14.24
CA MET A 151 7.85 -21.08 14.91
C MET A 151 7.25 -21.03 16.32
N LYS A 152 6.09 -21.68 16.55
CA LYS A 152 5.48 -21.74 17.90
C LYS A 152 6.33 -22.54 18.87
N ILE A 153 6.95 -23.64 18.44
CA ILE A 153 7.84 -24.44 19.29
C ILE A 153 9.05 -23.61 19.73
N ILE A 154 9.65 -22.85 18.82
CA ILE A 154 10.80 -21.99 19.14
C ILE A 154 10.42 -20.94 20.20
N LYS A 155 9.18 -20.43 20.14
CA LYS A 155 8.67 -19.42 21.09
C LYS A 155 8.20 -19.99 22.43
N PHE A 156 7.54 -21.13 22.39
CA PHE A 156 6.83 -21.74 23.52
C PHE A 156 7.15 -23.24 23.57
N PRO A 157 8.42 -23.61 23.82
CA PRO A 157 8.87 -25.00 23.78
C PRO A 157 8.19 -25.87 24.84
N ASP A 158 7.66 -25.25 25.89
CA ASP A 158 6.93 -25.85 27.01
C ASP A 158 5.44 -26.09 26.71
N VAL A 159 4.88 -25.42 25.71
CA VAL A 159 3.43 -25.46 25.39
C VAL A 159 3.13 -26.40 24.23
N VAL A 160 4.08 -26.61 23.31
CA VAL A 160 3.83 -27.36 22.07
C VAL A 160 4.31 -28.80 22.19
N VAL A 161 3.39 -29.76 22.01
CA VAL A 161 3.70 -31.20 22.04
C VAL A 161 4.28 -31.62 20.68
N TYR A 162 5.49 -32.20 20.67
CA TYR A 162 6.17 -32.61 19.43
C TYR A 162 5.36 -33.54 18.52
N SER A 163 4.43 -34.32 19.06
CA SER A 163 3.58 -35.23 18.30
C SER A 163 2.56 -34.55 17.37
N THR A 164 2.40 -33.22 17.45
CA THR A 164 1.49 -32.47 16.56
C THR A 164 2.16 -31.95 15.28
N LEU A 165 3.39 -32.39 14.98
CA LEU A 165 4.17 -32.00 13.81
C LEU A 165 4.10 -33.00 12.64
N GLU A 166 3.52 -34.19 12.84
CA GLU A 166 3.31 -35.21 11.80
C GLU A 166 2.05 -34.93 10.97
#